data_AF-M3GVL2-F1
#
_entry.id   AF-M3GVL2-F1
#
_cell.length_a   1.000
_cell.length_b   1.000
_cell.length_c   1.000
_cell.angle_alpha   90.00
_cell.angle_beta   90.00
_cell.angle_gamma   90.00
#
_symmetry.space_group_name_H-M   'P 1'
#
loop_
_entity.id
_entity.type
_entity.pdbx_description
1 polymer ?
#
loop_
_entity_poly.entity_id
_entity_poly.type
_entity_poly.pdbx_seq_one_letter_code
_entity_poly.pdbx_strand_id
1 'polypeptide(L)' 'MASKSKKTKSVALLQKRYNSTKKPTLLKYPKRPKQSATTASKKKYLESYERVDAANTKKLKEWQENVNEANALNKKIFG' A
#
# COMPACT_ATOMS: atom_id res chain seq x y z
N MET A 1 10.22 28.83 10.20
CA MET A 1 10.30 27.42 10.64
C MET A 1 9.02 26.63 10.30
N ALA A 2 8.74 26.30 9.03
CA ALA A 2 7.45 25.71 8.63
C ALA A 2 7.50 24.24 8.14
N SER A 3 8.70 23.64 8.01
CA SER A 3 8.87 22.33 7.35
C SER A 3 8.82 21.10 8.28
N LYS A 4 9.07 21.26 9.59
CA LYS A 4 9.13 20.13 10.54
C LYS A 4 7.76 19.51 10.84
N SER A 5 6.69 20.31 10.87
CA SER A 5 5.31 19.88 11.22
C SER A 5 4.67 18.90 10.22
N LYS A 6 4.98 19.03 8.92
CA LYS A 6 4.40 18.12 7.90
C LYS A 6 5.04 16.73 7.92
N LYS A 7 6.35 16.65 8.20
CA LYS A 7 7.11 15.38 8.28
C LYS A 7 6.70 14.53 9.49
N THR A 8 6.43 15.13 10.64
CA THR A 8 6.00 14.40 11.84
C THR A 8 4.60 13.80 11.68
N LYS A 9 3.68 14.51 11.02
CA LYS A 9 2.34 13.99 10.69
C LYS A 9 2.39 12.78 9.75
N SER A 10 3.31 12.76 8.77
CA SER A 10 3.45 11.61 7.87
C SER A 10 3.99 10.37 8.58
N VAL A 11 4.94 10.51 9.51
CA VAL A 11 5.49 9.36 10.26
C VAL A 11 4.44 8.77 11.20
N ALA A 12 3.73 9.61 11.97
CA ALA A 12 2.67 9.14 12.85
C ALA A 12 1.52 8.43 12.10
N LEU A 13 1.19 8.90 10.90
CA LEU A 13 0.16 8.29 10.05
C LEU A 13 0.63 6.96 9.44
N LEU A 14 1.93 6.82 9.16
CA LEU A 14 2.55 5.54 8.79
C LEU A 14 2.54 4.56 9.97
N GLN A 15 2.87 5.02 11.18
CA GLN A 15 2.85 4.20 12.39
C GLN A 15 1.45 3.66 12.71
N LYS A 16 0.42 4.51 12.59
CA LYS A 16 -0.98 4.10 12.77
C LYS A 16 -1.44 3.05 11.76
N ARG A 17 -0.90 3.08 10.53
CA ARG A 17 -1.17 2.05 9.51
C ARG A 17 -0.45 0.74 9.84
N TYR A 18 0.76 0.82 10.38
CA TYR A 18 1.53 -0.34 10.79
C TYR A 18 0.88 -1.07 11.99
N ASN A 19 0.34 -0.34 12.96
CA ASN A 19 -0.28 -0.93 14.15
C ASN A 19 -1.77 -1.29 13.98
N SER A 20 -2.32 -1.16 12.77
CA SER A 20 -3.76 -1.34 12.52
C SER A 20 -4.01 -2.62 11.72
N THR A 21 -4.88 -3.49 12.24
CA THR A 21 -5.41 -4.66 11.52
C THR A 21 -6.45 -4.32 10.46
N LYS A 22 -6.83 -3.04 10.30
CA LYS A 22 -7.73 -2.61 9.22
C LYS A 22 -7.06 -2.71 7.86
N LYS A 23 -7.78 -3.26 6.88
CA LYS A 23 -7.30 -3.44 5.50
C LYS A 23 -6.86 -2.10 4.88
N PRO A 24 -5.67 -2.03 4.26
CA PRO A 24 -5.15 -0.78 3.71
C PRO A 24 -5.90 -0.35 2.45
N THR A 25 -5.96 0.97 2.22
CA THR A 25 -6.46 1.53 0.96
C THR A 25 -5.41 1.34 -0.15
N LEU A 26 -5.81 0.60 -1.18
CA LEU A 26 -5.00 0.32 -2.36
C LEU A 26 -5.06 1.47 -3.37
N LEU A 27 -3.98 1.63 -4.12
CA LEU A 27 -3.93 2.54 -5.25
C LEU A 27 -4.76 1.96 -6.40
N LYS A 28 -5.46 2.83 -7.13
CA LYS A 28 -6.24 2.45 -8.30
C LYS A 28 -5.30 2.14 -9.47
N TYR A 29 -5.53 1.01 -10.13
CA TYR A 29 -4.79 0.63 -11.33
C TYR A 29 -5.04 1.61 -12.49
N PRO A 30 -4.05 1.84 -13.36
CA PRO A 30 -4.22 2.67 -14.54
C PRO A 30 -5.25 2.05 -15.49
N LYS A 31 -5.95 2.89 -16.26
CA LYS A 31 -6.92 2.41 -17.25
C LYS A 31 -6.18 1.68 -18.38
N ARG A 32 -6.68 0.51 -18.75
CA ARG A 32 -6.14 -0.28 -19.87
C ARG A 32 -6.21 0.52 -21.17
N PRO A 33 -5.12 0.59 -21.96
CA PRO A 33 -5.16 1.20 -23.28
C PRO A 33 -6.00 0.35 -24.24
N LYS A 34 -6.52 0.98 -25.30
CA LYS A 34 -7.21 0.26 -26.40
C LYS A 34 -6.23 -0.67 -27.12
N GLN A 35 -6.74 -1.73 -27.77
CA GLN A 35 -5.91 -2.68 -28.51
C GLN A 35 -5.12 -2.02 -29.65
N SER A 36 -5.73 -1.02 -30.31
CA SER A 36 -5.12 -0.19 -31.36
C SER A 36 -4.16 0.88 -30.85
N ALA A 37 -3.93 1.00 -29.53
CA ALA A 37 -3.00 1.97 -29.00
C ALA A 37 -1.56 1.69 -29.45
N THR A 38 -0.78 2.76 -29.57
CA THR A 38 0.63 2.69 -29.98
C THR A 38 1.46 1.83 -29.01
N THR A 39 2.55 1.27 -29.50
CA THR A 39 3.51 0.51 -28.69
C THR A 39 4.03 1.33 -27.51
N ALA A 40 4.28 2.63 -27.70
CA ALA A 40 4.71 3.53 -26.62
C ALA A 40 3.65 3.67 -25.52
N SER A 41 2.37 3.82 -25.88
CA SER A 41 1.27 3.88 -24.92
C SER A 41 1.12 2.57 -24.13
N LYS A 42 1.32 1.42 -24.78
CA LYS A 42 1.28 0.10 -24.13
C LYS A 42 2.44 -0.06 -23.14
N LYS A 43 3.66 0.33 -23.50
CA LYS A 43 4.82 0.33 -22.60
C LYS A 43 4.60 1.21 -21.37
N LYS A 44 4.12 2.44 -21.57
CA LYS A 44 3.80 3.37 -20.47
C LYS A 44 2.72 2.83 -19.53
N TYR A 45 1.71 2.13 -20.08
CA TYR A 45 0.71 1.45 -19.27
C TYR A 45 1.33 0.35 -18.40
N LEU A 46 2.19 -0.50 -18.96
CA LEU A 46 2.84 -1.59 -18.22
C LEU A 46 3.71 -1.05 -17.08
N GLU A 47 4.55 -0.04 -17.35
CA GLU A 47 5.36 0.60 -16.30
C GLU A 47 4.50 1.18 -15.16
N SER A 48 3.38 1.83 -15.52
CA SER A 48 2.44 2.37 -14.54
C SER A 48 1.73 1.27 -13.76
N TYR A 49 1.37 0.18 -14.43
CA TYR A 49 0.71 -0.97 -13.85
C TYR A 49 1.62 -1.66 -12.83
N GLU A 50 2.84 -2.01 -13.23
CA GLU A 50 3.84 -2.67 -12.38
C GLU A 50 4.17 -1.84 -11.14
N ARG A 51 4.28 -0.52 -11.29
CA ARG A 51 4.50 0.39 -10.17
C ARG A 51 3.34 0.38 -9.16
N VAL A 52 2.11 0.41 -9.65
CA VAL A 52 0.91 0.36 -8.80
C VAL A 52 0.78 -1.01 -8.14
N ASP A 53 1.05 -2.07 -8.90
CA ASP A 53 0.99 -3.45 -8.43
C ASP A 53 2.00 -3.69 -7.29
N ALA A 54 3.27 -3.34 -7.50
CA ALA A 54 4.31 -3.47 -6.47
C ALA A 54 3.95 -2.69 -5.19
N ALA A 55 3.43 -1.46 -5.33
CA ALA A 55 3.03 -0.65 -4.19
C ALA A 55 1.83 -1.24 -3.43
N ASN A 56 0.87 -1.83 -4.14
CA ASN A 56 -0.30 -2.47 -3.55
C ASN A 56 0.05 -3.80 -2.88
N THR A 57 0.86 -4.63 -3.54
CA THR A 57 1.34 -5.91 -3.01
C THR A 57 2.14 -5.70 -1.73
N LYS A 58 3.02 -4.69 -1.68
CA LYS A 58 3.75 -4.34 -0.46
C LYS A 58 2.81 -3.99 0.70
N LYS A 59 1.82 -3.12 0.47
CA LYS A 59 0.82 -2.76 1.50
C LYS A 59 0.03 -3.96 2.00
N LEU A 60 -0.36 -4.86 1.10
CA LEU A 60 -1.11 -6.06 1.46
C LEU A 60 -0.28 -7.03 2.29
N LYS A 61 1.00 -7.22 1.93
CA LYS A 61 1.92 -8.07 2.67
C LYS A 61 2.15 -7.54 4.08
N GLU A 62 2.48 -6.25 4.22
CA GLU A 62 2.66 -5.59 5.52
C GLU A 62 1.40 -5.71 6.38
N TRP A 63 0.22 -5.49 5.80
CA TRP A 63 -1.05 -5.66 6.51
C TRP A 63 -1.28 -7.11 6.97
N GLN A 64 -1.01 -8.09 6.11
CA GLN A 64 -1.18 -9.51 6.45
C GLN A 64 -0.27 -9.91 7.61
N GLU A 65 0.99 -9.46 7.59
CA GLU A 65 1.95 -9.70 8.67
C GLU A 65 1.46 -9.11 10.00
N ASN A 66 0.99 -7.86 9.99
CA ASN A 66 0.46 -7.19 11.18
C ASN A 66 -0.80 -7.88 11.74
N VAL A 67 -1.70 -8.35 10.86
CA VAL A 67 -2.89 -9.11 11.29
C VAL A 67 -2.50 -10.43 11.92
N ASN A 68 -1.54 -11.15 11.33
CA ASN A 68 -1.07 -12.42 11.86
C ASN A 68 -0.41 -12.23 13.23
N GLU A 69 0.42 -11.20 13.38
CA GLU A 69 1.08 -10.86 14.65
C GLU A 69 0.04 -10.49 15.73
N ALA A 70 -0.93 -9.62 15.40
CA ALA A 70 -2.00 -9.25 16.32
C ALA A 70 -2.84 -10.47 16.77
N ASN A 71 -3.16 -11.37 15.84
CA ASN A 71 -3.88 -12.61 16.16
C ASN A 71 -3.04 -13.55 17.05
N ALA A 72 -1.74 -13.67 16.78
CA ALA A 72 -0.83 -14.46 17.61
C ALA A 72 -0.71 -13.90 19.03
N LEU A 73 -0.66 -12.58 19.18
CA LEU A 73 -0.67 -11.91 20.48
C LEU A 73 -1.99 -12.12 21.21
N ASN A 74 -3.13 -11.94 20.54
CA ASN A 74 -4.44 -12.17 21.12
C ASN A 74 -4.60 -13.62 21.60
N LYS A 75 -4.12 -14.60 20.83
CA LYS A 75 -4.13 -16.01 21.25
C LYS A 75 -3.25 -16.26 22.48
N LYS A 76 -2.13 -15.57 22.64
CA LYS A 76 -1.26 -15.72 23.82
C LYS A 76 -1.81 -15.06 25.08
N ILE A 77 -2.60 -14.00 24.92
CA ILE A 77 -3.12 -13.20 26.06
C ILE A 77 -4.52 -13.67 26.48
N PHE A 78 -5.37 -14.04 25.52
CA PHE A 78 -6.79 -14.31 25.74
C PHE A 78 -7.24 -15.71 25.29
N GLY A 79 -6.38 -16.48 24.62
CA GLY A 79 -6.64 -17.86 24.19
C GLY A 79 -5.98 -18.87 25.10
#